data_AF-A0A3A9DZ24-F1
#
_entry.id   AF-A0A3A9DZ24-F1
#
_cell.length_a   1.000
_cell.length_b   1.000
_cell.length_c   1.000
_cell.angle_alpha   90.00
_cell.angle_beta   90.00
_cell.angle_gamma   90.00
#
_symmetry.space_group_name_H-M   'P 1'
#
loop_
_entity.id
_entity.type
_entity.pdbx_description
1 polymer ?
#
loop_
_entity_poly.entity_id
_entity_poly.type
_entity_poly.pdbx_seq_one_letter_code
_entity_poly.pdbx_strand_id
1 'polypeptide(L)'
;MKRSDKQVLKEIQKAAKRSLNTIHTISEKVYDDALALDLNRQALKYTEIEDKTSKYLLSHKEKPYSPKAMDKVKTFCEVQAGTLLNTSTGHIAEMMILGNSKGMIQMYKTLSRNEDAGQY
;
A
#
# COMPACT_ATOMS: atom_id res chain seq x y z
N MET A 1 -12.33 -15.10 -14.58
CA MET A 1 -11.70 -13.81 -14.27
C MET A 1 -10.90 -13.32 -15.48
N LYS A 2 -11.24 -12.13 -16.00
CA LYS A 2 -10.58 -11.50 -17.15
C LYS A 2 -9.16 -11.08 -16.79
N ARG A 3 -8.31 -10.82 -17.79
CA ARG A 3 -6.93 -10.36 -17.57
C ARG A 3 -6.88 -9.02 -16.82
N SER A 4 -7.79 -8.12 -17.18
CA SER A 4 -7.98 -6.79 -16.59
C SER A 4 -8.28 -6.86 -15.09
N ASP A 5 -9.22 -7.73 -14.69
CA ASP A 5 -9.50 -8.02 -13.27
C ASP A 5 -8.23 -8.43 -12.50
N LYS A 6 -7.42 -9.34 -13.08
CA LYS A 6 -6.20 -9.81 -12.41
C LYS A 6 -5.18 -8.70 -12.25
N GLN A 7 -5.05 -7.82 -13.24
CA GLN A 7 -4.10 -6.70 -13.19
C GLN A 7 -4.50 -5.69 -12.13
N VAL A 8 -5.78 -5.32 -12.07
CA VAL A 8 -6.32 -4.44 -11.03
C VAL A 8 -6.12 -5.05 -9.64
N LEU A 9 -6.48 -6.32 -9.45
CA LEU A 9 -6.32 -7.00 -8.16
C LEU A 9 -4.86 -7.12 -7.71
N LYS A 10 -3.94 -7.41 -8.63
CA LYS A 10 -2.50 -7.46 -8.31
C LYS A 10 -1.94 -6.11 -7.92
N GLU A 11 -2.36 -5.03 -8.58
CA GLU A 11 -1.94 -3.67 -8.22
C GLU A 11 -2.56 -3.21 -6.89
N ILE A 12 -3.81 -3.58 -6.58
CA ILE A 12 -4.41 -3.34 -5.25
C ILE A 12 -3.60 -4.05 -4.17
N GLN A 13 -3.28 -5.34 -4.36
CA GLN A 13 -2.50 -6.09 -3.37
C GLN A 13 -1.09 -5.51 -3.19
N LYS A 14 -0.43 -5.12 -4.28
CA LYS A 14 0.88 -4.48 -4.25
C LYS A 14 0.85 -3.13 -3.53
N ALA A 15 -0.18 -2.31 -3.78
CA ALA A 15 -0.37 -1.04 -3.09
C ALA A 15 -0.57 -1.25 -1.59
N ALA A 16 -1.45 -2.18 -1.19
CA ALA A 16 -1.69 -2.50 0.21
C ALA A 16 -0.42 -2.99 0.94
N LYS A 17 0.35 -3.92 0.34
CA LYS A 17 1.63 -4.38 0.90
C LYS A 17 2.65 -3.26 1.04
N ARG A 18 2.75 -2.37 0.04
CA ARG A 18 3.68 -1.24 0.10
C ARG A 18 3.28 -0.28 1.22
N SER A 19 2.01 0.09 1.31
CA SER A 19 1.50 0.97 2.36
C SER A 19 1.73 0.37 3.75
N LEU A 20 1.51 -0.94 3.93
CA LEU A 20 1.76 -1.62 5.20
C LEU A 20 3.24 -1.53 5.60
N ASN A 21 4.17 -1.79 4.66
CA ASN A 21 5.61 -1.68 4.93
C ASN A 21 6.03 -0.24 5.25
N THR A 22 5.48 0.75 4.53
CA THR A 22 5.74 2.16 4.78
C THR A 22 5.26 2.56 6.18
N ILE A 23 4.05 2.17 6.56
CA ILE A 23 3.52 2.44 7.90
C ILE A 23 4.43 1.81 8.96
N HIS A 24 4.79 0.53 8.85
CA HIS A 24 5.71 -0.11 9.81
C HIS A 24 7.03 0.65 9.97
N THR A 25 7.62 1.09 8.85
CA THR A 25 8.90 1.82 8.88
C THR A 25 8.77 3.21 9.51
N ILE A 26 7.63 3.89 9.32
CA ILE A 26 7.39 5.22 9.89
C ILE A 26 6.96 5.13 11.35
N SER A 27 6.20 4.10 11.74
CA SER A 27 5.70 3.92 13.11
C SER A 27 6.82 3.87 14.15
N GLU A 28 8.01 3.38 13.79
CA GLU A 28 9.20 3.40 14.65
C GLU A 28 9.66 4.83 15.04
N LYS A 29 9.19 5.85 14.33
CA LYS A 29 9.61 7.25 14.48
C LYS A 29 8.49 8.18 14.95
N VAL A 30 7.30 7.63 15.25
CA VAL A 30 6.12 8.40 15.66
C VAL A 30 6.02 8.40 17.19
N TYR A 31 6.11 9.58 17.78
CA TYR A 31 5.98 9.78 19.24
C TYR A 31 4.60 10.31 19.65
N ASP A 32 3.79 10.75 18.69
CA ASP A 32 2.44 11.25 18.95
C ASP A 32 1.45 10.09 18.96
N ASP A 33 0.81 9.87 20.10
CA ASP A 33 -0.09 8.73 20.31
C ASP A 33 -1.32 8.75 19.39
N ALA A 34 -1.84 9.94 19.06
CA ALA A 34 -3.00 10.06 18.19
C ALA A 34 -2.63 9.67 16.75
N LEU A 35 -1.48 10.15 16.27
CA LEU A 35 -0.94 9.76 14.97
C LEU A 35 -0.58 8.27 14.93
N ALA A 36 0.01 7.73 15.99
CA ALA A 36 0.33 6.30 16.09
C ALA A 36 -0.94 5.44 16.02
N LEU A 37 -2.01 5.84 16.72
CA LEU A 37 -3.30 5.16 16.67
C LEU A 37 -3.90 5.17 15.26
N ASP A 38 -3.85 6.31 14.56
CA ASP A 38 -4.36 6.41 13.20
C ASP A 38 -3.54 5.61 12.18
N LEU A 39 -2.21 5.55 12.34
CA LEU A 39 -1.35 4.68 11.54
C LEU A 39 -1.66 3.20 11.78
N ASN A 40 -1.88 2.78 13.02
CA ASN A 40 -2.27 1.41 13.34
C ASN A 40 -3.62 1.03 12.72
N ARG A 41 -4.61 1.93 12.78
CA ARG A 41 -5.91 1.75 12.11
C ARG A 41 -5.75 1.61 10.60
N GLN A 42 -4.87 2.41 9.98
CA GLN A 42 -4.57 2.31 8.55
C GLN A 42 -3.86 0.99 8.21
N ALA A 43 -2.89 0.56 9.02
CA ALA A 43 -2.20 -0.72 8.85
C ALA A 43 -3.19 -1.89 8.86
N LEU A 44 -4.12 -1.92 9.82
CA LEU A 44 -5.17 -2.94 9.89
C LEU A 44 -6.01 -2.98 8.60
N LYS A 45 -6.47 -1.82 8.12
CA LYS A 45 -7.23 -1.73 6.87
C LYS A 45 -6.44 -2.25 5.66
N TYR A 46 -5.15 -1.94 5.57
CA TYR A 46 -4.31 -2.45 4.48
C TYR A 46 -4.10 -3.96 4.57
N THR A 47 -3.95 -4.52 5.77
CA THR A 47 -3.91 -5.97 5.99
C THR A 47 -5.21 -6.63 5.53
N GLU A 48 -6.37 -6.07 5.89
CA GLU A 48 -7.66 -6.60 5.42
C GLU A 48 -7.80 -6.58 3.90
N ILE A 49 -7.33 -5.52 3.23
CA ILE A 49 -7.34 -5.42 1.76
C ILE A 49 -6.43 -6.50 1.16
N GLU A 50 -5.24 -6.69 1.72
CA GLU A 50 -4.27 -7.70 1.29
C GLU A 50 -4.83 -9.12 1.44
N ASP A 51 -5.49 -9.40 2.57
CA ASP A 51 -6.15 -10.68 2.82
C ASP A 51 -7.32 -10.93 1.86
N LYS A 52 -8.20 -9.94 1.69
CA LYS A 52 -9.37 -10.04 0.79
C LYS A 52 -8.94 -10.29 -0.64
N THR A 53 -7.95 -9.54 -1.13
CA THR A 53 -7.43 -9.70 -2.50
C THR A 53 -6.69 -11.01 -2.69
N SER A 54 -5.88 -11.44 -1.71
CA SER A 54 -5.23 -12.76 -1.72
C SER A 54 -6.24 -13.90 -1.80
N LYS A 55 -7.26 -13.90 -0.93
CA LYS A 55 -8.32 -14.92 -0.92
C LYS A 55 -9.07 -14.96 -2.25
N TYR A 56 -9.38 -13.80 -2.83
CA TYR A 56 -10.08 -13.72 -4.11
C TYR A 56 -9.23 -14.23 -5.28
N LEU A 57 -7.94 -13.90 -5.33
CA LEU A 57 -7.03 -14.44 -6.36
C LEU A 57 -6.90 -15.95 -6.25
N LEU A 58 -6.72 -16.47 -5.02
CA LEU A 58 -6.60 -17.90 -4.77
C LEU A 58 -7.87 -18.67 -5.13
N SER A 59 -9.07 -18.14 -4.84
CA SER A 59 -10.34 -18.78 -5.22
C SER A 59 -10.52 -18.90 -6.74
N HIS A 60 -9.84 -18.05 -7.51
CA HIS A 60 -9.79 -18.08 -8.97
C HIS A 60 -8.57 -18.84 -9.53
N LYS A 61 -7.84 -19.59 -8.69
CA LYS A 61 -6.60 -20.31 -9.04
C LYS A 61 -5.49 -19.41 -9.59
N GLU A 62 -5.52 -18.13 -9.23
CA GLU A 62 -4.48 -17.16 -9.57
C GLU A 62 -3.47 -17.01 -8.45
N LYS A 63 -2.21 -16.75 -8.82
CA LYS A 63 -1.14 -16.49 -7.84
C LYS A 63 -1.25 -15.04 -7.32
N PRO A 64 -1.32 -14.85 -6.00
CA PRO A 64 -1.20 -13.53 -5.39
C PRO A 64 0.12 -12.83 -5.76
N TYR A 65 0.12 -11.51 -5.70
CA TYR A 65 1.33 -10.72 -5.79
C TYR A 65 2.31 -11.09 -4.67
N SER A 66 3.49 -11.54 -5.08
CA SER A 66 4.63 -11.77 -4.20
C SER A 66 5.70 -10.71 -4.52
N PRO A 67 6.01 -9.79 -3.60
CA PRO A 67 7.07 -8.81 -3.81
C PRO A 67 8.43 -9.51 -3.93
N LYS A 68 9.26 -9.07 -4.89
CA LYS A 68 10.65 -9.52 -4.93
C LYS A 68 11.39 -8.92 -3.72
N ALA A 69 12.39 -9.62 -3.18
CA ALA A 69 13.14 -9.14 -2.01
C ALA A 69 13.71 -7.72 -2.18
N MET A 70 14.08 -7.36 -3.42
CA MET A 70 14.61 -6.04 -3.78
C MET A 70 13.58 -4.89 -3.66
N ASP A 71 12.28 -5.16 -3.85
CA ASP A 71 11.22 -4.15 -3.72
C ASP A 71 11.03 -3.72 -2.26
N LYS A 72 11.28 -4.63 -1.31
CA LYS A 72 11.24 -4.36 0.13
C LYS A 72 12.41 -3.46 0.56
N VAL A 73 13.61 -3.72 0.04
CA VAL A 73 14.84 -2.95 0.33
C VAL A 73 14.74 -1.50 -0.18
N LYS A 74 14.20 -1.29 -1.39
CA LYS A 74 14.00 0.07 -1.93
C LYS A 74 13.04 0.91 -1.08
N THR A 75 11.93 0.29 -0.66
CA THR A 75 10.92 0.97 0.19
C THR A 75 11.52 1.36 1.54
N PHE A 76 12.34 0.48 2.13
CA PHE A 76 13.08 0.76 3.37
C PHE A 76 14.04 1.96 3.21
N CYS A 77 14.86 1.99 2.16
CA CYS A 77 15.79 3.11 1.91
C CYS A 77 15.08 4.45 1.64
N GLU A 78 13.98 4.46 0.87
CA GLU A 78 13.22 5.69 0.57
C GLU A 78 12.59 6.29 1.84
N VAL A 79 11.99 5.44 2.70
CA VAL A 79 11.38 5.90 3.94
C VAL A 79 12.44 6.37 4.92
N GLN A 80 13.55 5.63 5.07
CA GLN A 80 14.69 6.03 5.91
C GLN A 80 15.24 7.41 5.49
N ALA A 81 15.53 7.62 4.21
CA ALA A 81 16.11 8.88 3.74
C ALA A 81 15.23 10.12 4.02
N GLY A 82 13.90 10.01 3.88
CA GLY A 82 12.96 11.12 4.10
C GLY A 82 12.60 11.39 5.57
N THR A 83 12.83 10.42 6.46
CA THR A 83 12.51 10.50 7.90
C THR A 83 13.73 10.61 8.82
N LEU A 84 14.96 10.54 8.28
CA LEU A 84 16.19 10.72 9.08
C LEU A 84 16.44 12.20 9.48
N LEU A 85 15.79 13.17 8.84
CA LEU A 85 16.05 14.60 9.04
C LEU A 85 14.93 15.35 9.77
N ASN A 86 13.70 14.82 9.80
CA ASN A 86 12.56 15.42 10.50
C ASN A 86 11.54 14.34 10.87
N THR A 87 11.32 14.13 12.16
CA THR A 87 10.33 13.17 12.70
C THR A 87 9.18 13.87 13.41
N SER A 88 8.98 15.17 13.18
CA SER A 88 7.84 15.88 13.74
C SER A 88 6.52 15.30 13.22
N THR A 89 5.50 15.29 14.08
CA THR A 89 4.16 14.79 13.76
C THR A 89 3.60 15.38 12.47
N GLY A 90 3.76 16.70 12.26
CA GLY A 90 3.29 17.39 11.06
C GLY A 90 3.97 16.90 9.77
N HIS A 91 5.29 16.72 9.81
CA HIS A 91 6.05 16.21 8.66
C HIS A 91 5.66 14.76 8.32
N ILE A 92 5.48 13.92 9.33
CA ILE A 92 5.04 12.54 9.13
C ILE A 92 3.62 12.50 8.55
N ALA A 93 2.71 13.32 9.07
CA ALA A 93 1.34 13.42 8.54
C ALA A 93 1.34 13.88 7.07
N GLU A 94 2.16 14.88 6.72
CA GLU A 94 2.31 15.35 5.34
C GLU A 94 2.83 14.24 4.42
N MET A 95 3.87 13.49 4.82
CA MET A 95 4.37 12.36 4.05
C MET A 95 3.31 11.29 3.79
N MET A 96 2.47 10.99 4.79
CA MET A 96 1.36 10.04 4.64
C MET A 96 0.30 10.55 3.65
N ILE A 97 -0.07 11.83 3.73
CA ILE A 97 -1.05 12.45 2.81
C ILE A 97 -0.52 12.41 1.36
N LEU A 98 0.74 12.82 1.15
CA LEU A 98 1.38 12.81 -0.16
C LEU A 98 1.54 11.40 -0.72
N GLY A 99 1.96 10.45 0.12
CA GLY A 99 2.10 9.04 -0.24
C GLY A 99 0.77 8.42 -0.67
N ASN A 100 -0.28 8.62 0.13
CA ASN A 100 -1.62 8.12 -0.15
C ASN A 100 -2.21 8.76 -1.42
N SER A 101 -2.04 10.07 -1.61
CA SER A 101 -2.49 10.77 -2.82
C SER A 101 -1.85 10.20 -4.10
N LYS A 102 -0.53 9.96 -4.06
CA LYS A 102 0.19 9.30 -5.17
C LYS A 102 -0.33 7.88 -5.41
N GLY A 103 -0.59 7.13 -4.34
CA GLY A 103 -1.19 5.79 -4.41
C GLY A 103 -2.56 5.79 -5.09
N MET A 104 -3.46 6.71 -4.70
CA MET A 104 -4.78 6.85 -5.31
C MET A 104 -4.70 7.19 -6.80
N ILE A 105 -3.84 8.13 -7.19
CA ILE A 105 -3.62 8.48 -8.60
C ILE A 105 -3.13 7.26 -9.39
N GLN A 106 -2.23 6.45 -8.82
CA GLN A 106 -1.74 5.25 -9.48
C GLN A 106 -2.85 4.20 -9.65
N MET A 107 -3.71 4.01 -8.64
CA MET A 107 -4.87 3.12 -8.74
C MET A 107 -5.86 3.58 -9.80
N TYR A 108 -6.15 4.88 -9.86
CA TYR A 108 -7.01 5.45 -10.91
C TYR A 108 -6.45 5.16 -12.31
N LYS A 109 -5.15 5.41 -12.52
CA LYS A 109 -4.48 5.09 -13.80
C LYS A 109 -4.54 3.59 -14.13
N THR A 110 -4.44 2.72 -13.12
CA THR A 110 -4.56 1.26 -13.33
C THR A 110 -5.98 0.89 -13.77
N LEU A 111 -7.02 1.45 -13.14
CA LEU A 111 -8.41 1.22 -13.51
C LEU A 111 -8.70 1.72 -14.94
N SER A 112 -8.26 2.94 -15.30
CA SER A 112 -8.44 3.48 -16.66
C SER A 112 -7.71 2.69 -17.75
N ARG A 113 -6.69 1.90 -17.42
CA ARG A 113 -6.01 1.01 -18.38
C ARG A 113 -6.67 -0.36 -18.50
N ASN A 114 -7.62 -0.65 -17.61
CA ASN A 114 -8.30 -1.92 -17.45
C ASN A 114 -9.82 -1.67 -17.35
N GLU A 115 -10.37 -0.89 -18.27
CA GLU A 115 -11.75 -0.37 -18.20
C GLU A 115 -12.83 -1.48 -18.19
N ASP A 116 -12.48 -2.67 -18.70
CA ASP A 116 -13.34 -3.86 -18.72
C ASP A 116 -13.26 -4.69 -17.42
N ALA A 117 -12.41 -4.29 -16.45
CA ALA A 117 -12.34 -4.93 -15.15
C ALA A 117 -13.66 -4.75 -14.38
N GLY A 118 -14.16 -5.83 -13.79
CA GLY A 118 -15.42 -5.85 -13.04
C GLY A 118 -16.69 -5.81 -13.90
N GLN A 119 -16.57 -5.80 -15.23
CA GLN A 119 -17.71 -5.92 -16.13
C GLN A 119 -18.05 -7.40 -16.35
N TYR A 120 -19.31 -7.79 -16.10
CA TYR A 120 -19.83 -9.15 -16.24
C TYR A 120 -20.64 -9.32 -17.52
#